data_AF-I3CYU1-F1
#
_entry.id   AF-I3CYU1-F1
#
_cell.length_a   1.000
_cell.length_b   1.000
_cell.length_c   1.000
_cell.angle_alpha   90.00
_cell.angle_beta   90.00
_cell.angle_gamma   90.00
#
_symmetry.space_group_name_H-M   'P 1'
#
loop_
_entity.id
_entity.type
_entity.pdbx_description
1 polymer ?
#
loop_
_entity_poly.entity_id
_entity_poly.type
_entity_poly.pdbx_seq_one_letter_code
_entity_poly.pdbx_strand_id
1 'polypeptide(L)' 'MYAGFIHGFLFGDIFEKGLTIKTGQTHVQHYMPELLTSIEDGWLRPEAIITHRLPLDQAAEGYRIFNEKRENCRKVVLTT' A
#
# COMPACT_ATOMS: atom_id res chain seq x y z
N MET A 1 -14.94 -12.46 32.10
CA MET A 1 -14.77 -11.40 31.09
C MET A 1 -13.28 -11.36 30.75
N TYR A 2 -12.87 -11.83 29.56
CA TYR A 2 -11.45 -12.11 29.26
C TYR A 2 -10.71 -10.98 28.54
N ALA A 3 -11.42 -9.92 28.13
CA ALA A 3 -10.82 -8.68 27.68
C ALA A 3 -11.62 -7.52 28.29
N GLY A 4 -10.95 -6.69 29.10
CA GLY A 4 -11.49 -5.43 29.58
C GLY A 4 -11.46 -4.36 28.48
N PHE A 5 -12.06 -3.20 28.73
CA PHE A 5 -12.11 -2.09 27.79
C PHE A 5 -10.70 -1.53 27.49
N ILE A 6 -10.13 -1.92 26.35
CA ILE A 6 -8.93 -1.30 25.78
C ILE A 6 -9.42 -0.20 24.83
N HIS A 7 -9.18 1.05 25.20
CA HIS A 7 -9.71 2.23 24.50
C HIS A 7 -9.47 2.16 22.98
N GLY A 8 -10.56 2.24 22.20
CA GLY A 8 -10.55 2.43 20.74
C GLY A 8 -10.37 1.17 19.88
N PHE A 9 -10.05 0.01 20.46
CA PHE A 9 -9.83 -1.23 19.71
C PHE A 9 -10.55 -2.42 20.34
N LEU A 10 -11.30 -3.16 19.51
CA LEU A 10 -12.12 -4.32 19.92
C LEU A 10 -11.27 -5.58 20.11
N PHE A 11 -10.28 -5.53 21.01
CA PHE A 11 -9.40 -6.68 21.30
C PHE A 11 -10.17 -7.88 21.86
N GLY A 12 -11.27 -7.65 22.58
CA GLY A 12 -12.16 -8.72 23.04
C GLY A 12 -12.75 -9.51 21.87
N ASP A 13 -13.31 -8.83 20.88
CA ASP A 13 -13.88 -9.45 19.68
C ASP A 13 -12.82 -10.17 18.85
N ILE A 14 -11.62 -9.62 18.77
CA ILE A 14 -10.47 -10.25 18.07
C ILE A 14 -10.12 -11.57 18.75
N PHE A 15 -10.06 -11.58 20.08
CA PHE A 15 -9.80 -12.80 20.85
C PHE A 15 -10.93 -13.82 20.73
N GLU A 16 -12.18 -13.39 20.91
CA GLU A 16 -13.36 -14.27 20.81
C GLU A 16 -13.46 -14.94 19.43
N LYS A 17 -13.13 -14.20 18.36
CA LYS A 17 -13.14 -14.70 16.99
C LYS A 17 -11.84 -15.42 16.60
N GLY A 18 -10.86 -15.53 17.50
CA GLY A 18 -9.58 -16.18 17.23
C GLY A 18 -8.76 -15.51 16.11
N LEU A 19 -8.92 -14.19 15.93
CA LEU A 19 -8.24 -13.44 14.87
C LEU A 19 -6.77 -13.18 15.23
N THR A 20 -5.89 -13.28 14.23
CA THR A 20 -4.46 -12.96 14.38
C THR A 20 -4.16 -11.58 13.80
N ILE A 21 -3.50 -10.72 14.58
CA ILE A 21 -3.01 -9.43 14.10
C ILE A 21 -1.49 -9.53 13.84
N LYS A 22 -1.06 -9.25 12.61
CA LYS A 22 0.35 -9.06 12.26
C LYS A 22 0.57 -7.60 11.88
N THR A 23 1.55 -6.94 12.52
CA THR A 23 1.86 -5.52 12.31
C THR A 23 3.36 -5.35 12.07
N GLY A 24 3.75 -4.19 11.53
CA GLY A 24 5.14 -3.85 11.24
C GLY A 24 5.30 -3.22 9.86
N GLN A 25 6.51 -2.75 9.57
CA GLN A 25 6.86 -2.33 8.21
C GLN A 25 7.06 -3.56 7.33
N THR A 26 6.71 -3.46 6.05
CA THR A 26 6.89 -4.55 5.08
C THR A 26 8.36 -4.95 4.99
N HIS A 27 8.64 -6.25 5.09
CA HIS A 27 9.99 -6.78 4.91
C HIS A 27 10.35 -6.88 3.42
N VAL A 28 10.58 -5.72 2.79
CA VAL A 28 10.72 -5.58 1.33
C VAL A 28 11.79 -6.51 0.76
N GLN A 29 12.97 -6.60 1.40
CA GLN A 29 14.10 -7.40 0.89
C GLN A 29 13.78 -8.89 0.77
N HIS A 30 12.94 -9.42 1.65
CA HIS A 30 12.55 -10.83 1.60
C HIS A 30 11.59 -11.15 0.46
N TYR A 31 10.65 -10.24 0.16
CA TYR A 31 9.66 -10.45 -0.89
C TYR A 31 10.12 -9.97 -2.28
N MET A 32 11.13 -9.10 -2.35
CA MET A 32 11.58 -8.51 -3.61
C MET A 32 11.94 -9.56 -4.69
N PRO A 33 12.71 -10.64 -4.41
CA PRO A 33 13.12 -11.58 -5.46
C PRO A 33 11.92 -12.28 -6.11
N GLU A 34 10.98 -12.78 -5.31
CA GLU A 34 9.77 -13.48 -5.80
C GLU A 34 8.87 -12.54 -6.61
N LEU A 35 8.69 -11.30 -6.12
CA LEU A 35 7.87 -10.30 -6.80
C LEU A 35 8.47 -9.88 -8.14
N LEU A 36 9.80 -9.73 -8.22
CA LEU A 36 10.48 -9.42 -9.48
C LEU A 36 10.35 -10.55 -10.49
N THR A 37 10.61 -11.80 -10.10
CA THR A 37 10.38 -12.96 -10.99
C THR A 37 8.94 -13.03 -11.48
N SER A 38 7.97 -12.78 -10.60
CA SER A 38 6.55 -12.75 -10.98
C SER A 38 6.21 -11.65 -11.99
N ILE A 39 6.91 -10.51 -11.96
CA ILE A 39 6.77 -9.43 -12.96
C ILE A 39 7.41 -9.84 -14.28
N GLU A 40 8.62 -10.41 -14.25
CA GLU A 40 9.36 -10.87 -15.43
C GLU A 40 8.60 -11.96 -16.20
N ASP A 41 8.03 -12.92 -15.47
CA ASP A 41 7.22 -14.01 -16.01
C ASP A 41 5.80 -13.55 -16.45
N GLY A 42 5.44 -12.29 -16.18
CA GLY A 42 4.17 -11.69 -16.58
C GLY A 42 2.95 -12.07 -15.71
N TRP A 43 3.16 -12.78 -14.60
CA TRP A 43 2.11 -13.08 -13.60
C TRP A 43 1.62 -11.83 -12.88
N LEU A 44 2.49 -10.83 -12.71
CA LEU A 44 2.17 -9.54 -12.09
C LEU A 44 2.39 -8.38 -13.06
N ARG A 45 1.41 -7.48 -13.13
CA ARG A 45 1.45 -6.23 -13.90
C ARG A 45 1.21 -5.01 -13.01
N PRO A 46 2.22 -4.60 -12.21
CA PRO A 46 2.08 -3.48 -11.26
C PRO A 46 1.83 -2.14 -11.95
N GLU A 47 2.13 -2.01 -13.24
CA GLU A 47 1.85 -0.82 -14.03
C GLU A 47 0.35 -0.49 -14.13
N ALA A 48 -0.55 -1.46 -13.92
CA ALA A 48 -1.99 -1.29 -14.02
C ALA A 48 -2.57 -0.28 -13.02
N ILE A 49 -1.86 0.01 -11.91
CA ILE A 49 -2.27 1.02 -10.92
C ILE A 49 -1.70 2.42 -11.21
N ILE A 50 -0.73 2.54 -12.13
CA ILE A 50 -0.11 3.82 -12.49
C ILE A 50 -1.13 4.61 -13.32
N THR A 51 -1.57 5.75 -12.78
CA THR A 51 -2.52 6.65 -13.46
C THR A 51 -1.82 7.86 -14.08
N HIS A 52 -0.70 8.30 -13.52
CA HIS A 52 0.01 9.49 -13.97
C HIS A 52 1.51 9.22 -14.10
N ARG A 53 2.10 9.73 -15.18
CA ARG A 53 3.54 9.80 -15.40
C ARG A 53 3.89 11.24 -15.68
N LEU A 54 4.72 11.83 -14.82
CA LEU A 54 5.08 13.25 -14.89
C LEU A 54 6.60 13.39 -14.82
N PRO A 55 7.19 14.39 -15.49
CA PRO A 55 8.60 14.70 -15.31
C PRO A 55 8.88 15.18 -13.87
N LEU A 56 10.12 15.01 -13.41
CA LEU A 56 10.54 15.33 -12.05
C LEU A 56 10.33 16.81 -11.67
N ASP A 57 10.46 17.72 -12.63
CA ASP A 57 10.19 19.15 -12.45
C ASP A 57 8.71 19.47 -12.13
N GLN A 58 7.80 18.54 -12.46
CA GLN A 58 6.37 18.62 -12.15
C GLN A 58 5.99 17.80 -10.89
N ALA A 59 6.95 17.39 -10.06
CA ALA A 59 6.67 16.63 -8.85
C ALA A 59 5.63 17.31 -7.94
N ALA A 60 5.70 18.63 -7.77
CA ALA A 60 4.76 19.40 -6.95
C ALA A 60 3.31 19.24 -7.42
N GLU A 61 3.11 19.24 -8.74
CA GLU A 61 1.80 19.02 -9.35
C GLU A 61 1.32 17.58 -9.14
N GLY A 62 2.21 16.60 -9.30
CA GLY A 62 1.90 15.20 -8.98
C GLY A 62 1.43 14.99 -7.55
N TYR A 63 2.09 15.66 -6.58
CA TYR A 63 1.66 15.66 -5.17
C TYR A 63 0.29 16.32 -4.99
N ARG A 64 0.03 17.44 -5.67
CA ARG A 64 -1.27 18.14 -5.61
C ARG A 64 -2.41 17.25 -6.10
N ILE A 65 -2.25 16.64 -7.29
CA ILE A 65 -3.24 15.73 -7.88
C ILE A 65 -3.53 14.55 -6.93
N PHE A 66 -2.49 13.93 -6.37
CA PHE A 66 -2.62 12.80 -5.45
C PHE A 66 -3.30 13.18 -4.13
N ASN A 67 -2.87 14.26 -3.49
CA ASN A 67 -3.39 14.71 -2.20
C ASN A 67 -4.86 15.15 -2.30
N GLU A 68 -5.20 15.88 -3.35
CA GLU A 68 -6.56 16.37 -3.59
C GLU A 68 -7.48 15.32 -4.24
N LYS A 69 -6.97 14.09 -4.46
CA LYS A 69 -7.69 12.97 -5.10
C LYS A 69 -8.33 13.35 -6.44
N ARG A 70 -7.67 14.21 -7.21
CA ARG A 70 -8.13 14.62 -8.53
C ARG A 70 -7.83 13.53 -9.56
N GLU A 71 -8.52 13.60 -10.69
CA GLU A 71 -8.21 12.77 -11.88
C GLU A 71 -8.25 11.26 -11.60
N ASN A 72 -9.01 10.82 -10.59
CA ASN A 72 -9.03 9.44 -10.10
C ASN A 72 -7.60 8.89 -9.87
N CYS A 73 -6.70 9.74 -9.38
CA CYS A 73 -5.30 9.42 -9.22
C CYS A 73 -5.08 8.27 -8.22
N ARG A 74 -4.45 7.19 -8.68
CA ARG A 74 -4.07 6.02 -7.86
C ARG A 74 -2.58 5.98 -7.57
N LYS A 75 -1.75 6.21 -8.59
CA LYS A 75 -0.29 6.20 -8.46
C LYS A 75 0.34 7.14 -9.50
N VAL A 76 1.22 8.00 -9.01
CA VAL A 76 2.10 8.86 -9.84
C VAL A 76 3.48 8.21 -9.88
N VAL A 77 4.10 8.17 -11.06
CA VAL A 77 5.51 7.83 -11.25
C VAL A 77 6.22 9.03 -11.88
N LEU A 78 7.31 9.46 -11.26
CA LEU A 78 8.12 10.56 -11.76
C LEU A 78 9.18 10.02 -12.73
N THR A 79 9.31 10.66 -13.89
CA THR A 79 10.31 10.36 -14.90
C THR A 79 11.38 11.46 -14.90
N THR A 80 12.62 11.08 -15.12
CA THR A 80 13.76 12.01 -15.24
C THR A 80 13.79 12.68 -16.61
#